data_AF-A0A842K2U8-F1
#
_entry.id   AF-A0A842K2U8-F1
#
_cell.length_a   1.000
_cell.length_b   1.000
_cell.length_c   1.000
_cell.angle_alpha   90.00
_cell.angle_beta   90.00
_cell.angle_gamma   90.00
#
_symmetry.space_group_name_H-M   'P 1'
#
loop_
_entity.id
_entity.type
_entity.pdbx_description
1 polymer ?
#
loop_
_entity_poly.entity_id
_entity_poly.type
_entity_poly.pdbx_seq_one_letter_code
_entity_poly.pdbx_strand_id
1 'polypeptide(L)'
;MTESMRPSPDKAIDVALAEYKALRDEIVGCFTKQGAVLGLGLAAIGVIFTAAAKDTGNRQLLVVVPPLALVVSALHTAEWARFTRIGQYIRCELWPYLRKQTGYDRSWQLWILERMRRRNPIQRFFSEGFIVPILFAAIALGALIWRGVEYLNVAWIILEVVFVVFSILVPAFTWIGMRGQIPTMPDMWTTERLERFLEDLESAAVPHAEPGEPLLADAVRAELARRRSEQP
;
A
#
# COMPACT_ATOMS: atom_id res chain seq x y z
N MET A 1 -21.50 -1.06 -43.28
CA MET A 1 -21.65 -0.50 -41.92
C MET A 1 -20.39 -0.82 -41.12
N THR A 2 -19.56 0.20 -40.90
CA THR A 2 -18.58 0.39 -39.79
C THR A 2 -17.64 -0.76 -39.40
N GLU A 3 -16.81 -1.25 -40.32
CA GLU A 3 -15.63 -2.07 -39.97
C GLU A 3 -14.35 -1.23 -39.74
N SER A 4 -14.40 0.09 -40.02
CA SER A 4 -13.22 0.97 -40.07
C SER A 4 -12.90 1.75 -38.79
N MET A 5 -13.46 1.41 -37.62
CA MET A 5 -13.31 2.23 -36.40
C MET A 5 -12.47 1.61 -35.29
N ARG A 6 -11.74 0.53 -35.56
CA ARG A 6 -10.73 0.04 -34.60
C ARG A 6 -9.48 0.91 -34.73
N PRO A 7 -8.99 1.53 -33.63
CA PRO A 7 -7.71 2.22 -33.66
C PRO A 7 -6.61 1.24 -34.08
N SER A 8 -5.59 1.73 -34.78
CA SER A 8 -4.41 0.92 -35.08
C SER A 8 -3.80 0.38 -33.77
N PRO A 9 -3.19 -0.81 -33.78
CA PRO A 9 -2.56 -1.39 -32.59
C PRO A 9 -1.60 -0.42 -31.89
N ASP A 10 -0.79 0.31 -32.66
CA ASP A 10 0.14 1.32 -32.15
C ASP A 10 -0.58 2.43 -31.38
N LYS A 11 -1.68 2.96 -31.93
CA LYS A 11 -2.49 3.97 -31.27
C LYS A 11 -3.13 3.45 -29.98
N ALA A 12 -3.48 2.17 -29.94
CA ALA A 12 -4.05 1.56 -28.75
C ALA A 12 -3.00 1.37 -27.64
N ILE A 13 -1.76 1.04 -28.00
CA ILE A 13 -0.61 1.01 -27.07
C ILE A 13 -0.32 2.42 -26.54
N ASP A 14 -0.28 3.43 -27.40
CA ASP A 14 -0.03 4.81 -27.01
C ASP A 14 -1.07 5.32 -26.00
N VAL A 15 -2.34 5.02 -26.24
CA VAL A 15 -3.43 5.35 -25.32
C VAL A 15 -3.24 4.65 -23.96
N ALA A 16 -2.91 3.36 -23.96
CA ALA A 16 -2.68 2.61 -22.73
C ALA A 16 -1.45 3.11 -21.93
N LEU A 17 -0.38 3.53 -22.62
CA LEU A 17 0.78 4.14 -21.99
C LEU A 17 0.47 5.53 -21.42
N ALA A 18 -0.33 6.33 -22.14
CA ALA A 18 -0.80 7.62 -21.65
C ALA A 18 -1.68 7.45 -20.40
N GLU A 19 -2.58 6.47 -20.40
CA GLU A 19 -3.40 6.11 -19.25
C GLU A 19 -2.54 5.64 -18.07
N TYR A 20 -1.56 4.76 -18.29
CA TYR A 20 -0.63 4.32 -17.26
C TYR A 20 0.10 5.51 -16.61
N LYS A 21 0.58 6.45 -17.42
CA LYS A 21 1.24 7.66 -16.94
C LYS A 21 0.29 8.51 -16.09
N ALA A 22 -0.94 8.75 -16.56
CA ALA A 22 -1.94 9.52 -15.81
C ALA A 22 -2.26 8.88 -14.45
N LEU A 23 -2.44 7.56 -14.41
CA LEU A 23 -2.70 6.83 -13.17
C LEU A 23 -1.50 6.85 -12.21
N ARG A 24 -0.28 6.81 -12.74
CA ARG A 24 0.94 6.96 -11.94
C ARG A 24 1.02 8.36 -11.32
N ASP A 25 0.71 9.39 -12.08
CA ASP A 25 0.68 10.77 -11.58
C ASP A 25 -0.40 10.94 -10.50
N GLU A 26 -1.56 10.29 -10.67
CA GLU A 26 -2.61 10.25 -9.64
C GLU A 26 -2.14 9.55 -8.36
N ILE A 27 -1.42 8.42 -8.46
CA ILE A 27 -0.79 7.74 -7.32
C ILE A 27 0.16 8.68 -6.57
N VAL A 28 1.04 9.39 -7.29
CA VAL A 28 1.96 10.36 -6.68
C VAL A 28 1.19 11.47 -5.97
N GLY A 29 0.13 11.98 -6.61
CA GLY A 29 -0.77 12.96 -6.01
C GLY A 29 -1.44 12.47 -4.71
N CYS A 30 -1.81 11.19 -4.64
CA CYS A 30 -2.36 10.58 -3.41
C CYS A 30 -1.32 10.61 -2.28
N PHE A 31 -0.05 10.25 -2.54
CA PHE A 31 1.01 10.30 -1.53
C PHE A 31 1.27 11.72 -1.02
N THR A 32 1.28 12.72 -1.91
CA THR A 32 1.43 14.13 -1.51
C THR A 32 0.28 14.57 -0.60
N LYS A 33 -0.96 14.23 -0.94
CA LYS A 33 -2.14 14.54 -0.11
C LYS A 33 -2.10 13.84 1.25
N GLN A 34 -1.70 12.57 1.28
CA GLN A 34 -1.50 11.84 2.54
C GLN A 34 -0.48 12.55 3.42
N GLY A 35 0.69 12.91 2.88
CA GLY A 35 1.70 13.66 3.61
C GLY A 35 1.17 14.98 4.17
N ALA A 36 0.40 15.73 3.38
CA ALA A 36 -0.22 16.98 3.81
C ALA A 36 -1.25 16.77 4.94
N VAL A 37 -2.13 15.79 4.82
CA VAL A 37 -3.13 15.44 5.85
C VAL A 37 -2.46 15.06 7.17
N LEU A 38 -1.41 14.25 7.12
CA LEU A 38 -0.66 13.85 8.32
C LEU A 38 0.09 15.04 8.94
N GLY A 39 0.74 15.86 8.11
CA GLY A 39 1.44 17.06 8.58
C GLY A 39 0.50 18.05 9.27
N LEU A 40 -0.65 18.36 8.66
CA LEU A 40 -1.67 19.23 9.23
C LEU A 40 -2.26 18.63 10.52
N GLY A 41 -2.56 17.33 10.52
CA GLY A 41 -3.06 16.62 11.70
C GLY A 41 -2.10 16.68 12.88
N LEU A 42 -0.81 16.36 12.65
CA LEU A 42 0.23 16.42 13.69
C LEU A 42 0.47 17.85 14.18
N ALA A 43 0.49 18.84 13.29
CA ALA A 43 0.67 20.24 13.67
C ALA A 43 -0.48 20.73 14.55
N ALA A 44 -1.72 20.45 14.16
CA ALA A 44 -2.91 20.82 14.94
C ALA A 44 -2.91 20.15 16.32
N ILE A 45 -2.62 18.86 16.38
CA ILE A 45 -2.48 18.12 17.65
C ILE A 45 -1.35 18.73 18.51
N GLY A 46 -0.19 19.02 17.93
CA GLY A 46 0.94 19.63 18.62
C GLY A 46 0.59 20.97 19.25
N VAL A 47 -0.10 21.85 18.52
CA VAL A 47 -0.58 23.14 19.04
C VAL A 47 -1.53 22.93 20.23
N ILE A 48 -2.48 21.99 20.13
CA ILE A 48 -3.41 21.67 21.22
C ILE A 48 -2.67 21.17 22.45
N PHE A 49 -1.71 20.25 22.29
CA PHE A 49 -0.90 19.75 23.39
C PHE A 49 -0.06 20.85 24.03
N THR A 50 0.62 21.68 23.23
CA THR A 50 1.40 22.81 23.75
C THR A 50 0.53 23.79 24.52
N ALA A 51 -0.69 24.08 24.05
CA ALA A 51 -1.62 24.95 24.75
C ALA A 51 -2.11 24.33 26.08
N ALA A 52 -2.39 23.02 26.08
CA ALA A 52 -2.84 22.29 27.26
C ALA A 52 -1.74 22.05 28.31
N ALA A 53 -0.47 21.98 27.89
CA ALA A 53 0.66 21.68 28.76
C ALA A 53 1.22 22.88 29.53
N LYS A 54 0.82 24.12 29.20
CA LYS A 54 1.21 25.31 29.95
C LYS A 54 0.72 25.23 31.40
N ASP A 55 1.43 25.86 32.34
CA ASP A 55 1.05 25.87 33.76
C ASP A 55 -0.35 26.43 34.01
N THR A 56 -0.77 27.39 33.18
CA THR A 56 -2.12 27.98 33.15
C THR A 56 -3.01 27.40 32.05
N GLY A 57 -2.57 26.31 31.40
CA GLY A 57 -3.23 25.69 30.26
C GLY A 57 -4.51 24.96 30.66
N ASN A 58 -5.55 25.09 29.83
CA ASN A 58 -6.78 24.33 30.03
C ASN A 58 -6.65 22.92 29.43
N ARG A 59 -6.49 21.91 30.28
CA ARG A 59 -6.44 20.49 29.86
C ARG A 59 -7.71 20.01 29.15
N GLN A 60 -8.83 20.71 29.30
CA GLN A 60 -10.06 20.39 28.58
C GLN A 60 -9.90 20.51 27.07
N LEU A 61 -8.92 21.28 26.56
CA LEU A 61 -8.61 21.36 25.13
C LEU A 61 -8.25 20.00 24.51
N LEU A 62 -7.75 19.05 25.31
CA LEU A 62 -7.40 17.71 24.85
C LEU A 62 -8.63 16.89 24.39
N VAL A 63 -9.86 17.34 24.70
CA VAL A 63 -11.11 16.72 24.21
C VAL A 63 -11.21 16.72 22.68
N VAL A 64 -10.50 17.65 22.02
CA VAL A 64 -10.49 17.79 20.56
C VAL A 64 -9.57 16.77 19.88
N VAL A 65 -8.63 16.16 20.62
CA VAL A 65 -7.62 15.27 20.03
C VAL A 65 -8.23 13.97 19.47
N PRO A 66 -9.11 13.22 20.18
CA PRO A 66 -9.72 12.02 19.62
C PRO A 66 -10.52 12.21 18.32
N PRO A 67 -11.45 13.18 18.20
CA PRO A 67 -12.16 13.38 16.94
C PRO A 67 -11.21 13.84 15.81
N LEU A 68 -10.20 14.66 16.13
CA LEU A 68 -9.20 15.07 15.13
C LEU A 68 -8.37 13.88 14.64
N ALA A 69 -7.94 13.00 15.54
CA ALA A 69 -7.22 11.77 15.20
C ALA A 69 -8.05 10.83 14.32
N LEU A 70 -9.36 10.71 14.58
CA LEU A 70 -10.28 9.97 13.73
C LEU A 70 -10.38 10.57 12.33
N VAL A 71 -10.55 11.89 12.20
CA VAL A 71 -10.64 12.56 10.89
C VAL A 71 -9.37 12.36 10.09
N VAL A 72 -8.20 12.56 10.69
CA VAL A 72 -6.91 12.35 10.03
C VAL A 72 -6.74 10.90 9.59
N SER A 73 -7.10 9.95 10.45
CA SER A 73 -7.04 8.51 10.12
C SER A 73 -7.98 8.16 8.97
N ALA A 74 -9.21 8.68 8.97
CA ALA A 74 -10.19 8.43 7.92
C ALA A 74 -9.76 9.00 6.57
N LEU A 75 -9.25 10.24 6.54
CA LEU A 75 -8.74 10.88 5.32
C LEU A 75 -7.51 10.14 4.78
N HIS A 76 -6.58 9.77 5.66
CA HIS A 76 -5.41 8.97 5.29
C HIS A 76 -5.83 7.62 4.67
N THR A 77 -6.78 6.91 5.30
CA THR A 77 -7.32 5.65 4.81
C THR A 77 -8.05 5.82 3.48
N ALA A 78 -8.79 6.91 3.27
CA ALA A 78 -9.49 7.18 2.00
C ALA A 78 -8.51 7.33 0.83
N GLU A 79 -7.43 8.10 1.01
CA GLU A 79 -6.38 8.22 -0.01
C GLU A 79 -5.65 6.89 -0.23
N TRP A 80 -5.42 6.11 0.83
CA TRP A 80 -4.81 4.79 0.72
C TRP A 80 -5.69 3.79 -0.07
N ALA A 81 -7.01 3.83 0.15
CA ALA A 81 -7.96 3.03 -0.61
C ALA A 81 -8.02 3.44 -2.09
N ARG A 82 -7.90 4.74 -2.39
CA ARG A 82 -7.80 5.24 -3.77
C ARG A 82 -6.53 4.71 -4.45
N PHE A 83 -5.38 4.87 -3.82
CA PHE A 83 -4.10 4.32 -4.28
C PHE A 83 -4.19 2.81 -4.58
N THR A 84 -4.78 2.05 -3.66
CA THR A 84 -4.91 0.59 -3.80
C THR A 84 -5.76 0.19 -4.99
N ARG A 85 -6.89 0.90 -5.23
CA ARG A 85 -7.77 0.66 -6.39
C ARG A 85 -7.09 0.98 -7.71
N ILE A 86 -6.35 2.08 -7.80
CA ILE A 86 -5.57 2.43 -9.01
C ILE A 86 -4.53 1.35 -9.28
N GLY A 87 -3.76 0.96 -8.25
CA GLY A 87 -2.77 -0.09 -8.38
C GLY A 87 -3.38 -1.43 -8.80
N GLN A 88 -4.59 -1.75 -8.32
CA GLN A 88 -5.31 -2.94 -8.74
C GLN A 88 -5.70 -2.88 -10.22
N TYR A 89 -6.28 -1.77 -10.68
CA TYR A 89 -6.62 -1.60 -12.09
C TYR A 89 -5.39 -1.75 -13.00
N ILE A 90 -4.27 -1.12 -12.63
CA ILE A 90 -3.03 -1.24 -13.39
C ILE A 90 -2.59 -2.71 -13.49
N ARG A 91 -2.62 -3.46 -12.39
CA ARG A 91 -2.15 -4.85 -12.35
C ARG A 91 -3.09 -5.84 -13.04
N CYS A 92 -4.40 -5.62 -12.91
CA CYS A 92 -5.41 -6.59 -13.33
C CYS A 92 -5.89 -6.36 -14.76
N GLU A 93 -5.91 -5.11 -15.23
CA GLU A 93 -6.47 -4.76 -16.54
C GLU A 93 -5.39 -4.21 -17.48
N LEU A 94 -4.76 -3.10 -17.09
CA LEU A 94 -3.87 -2.35 -17.97
C LEU A 94 -2.57 -3.10 -18.30
N TRP A 95 -1.96 -3.73 -17.30
CA TRP A 95 -0.72 -4.47 -17.49
C TRP A 95 -0.88 -5.73 -18.35
N PRO A 96 -1.86 -6.61 -18.10
CA PRO A 96 -2.12 -7.75 -19.00
C PRO A 96 -2.39 -7.33 -20.44
N TYR A 97 -3.09 -6.22 -20.64
CA TYR A 97 -3.30 -5.64 -21.97
C TYR A 97 -1.99 -5.23 -22.63
N LEU A 98 -1.17 -4.40 -21.95
CA LEU A 98 0.11 -3.94 -22.47
C LEU A 98 1.07 -5.10 -22.75
N ARG A 99 1.12 -6.10 -21.86
CA ARG A 99 1.91 -7.32 -22.07
C ARG A 99 1.49 -8.07 -23.34
N LYS A 100 0.18 -8.22 -23.57
CA LYS A 100 -0.34 -8.91 -24.76
C LYS A 100 0.05 -8.21 -26.06
N GLN A 101 0.09 -6.87 -26.06
CA GLN A 101 0.41 -6.08 -27.25
C GLN A 101 1.92 -5.94 -27.50
N THR A 102 2.72 -5.82 -26.43
CA THR A 102 4.15 -5.52 -26.54
C THR A 102 5.05 -6.75 -26.42
N GLY A 103 4.54 -7.87 -25.90
CA GLY A 103 5.35 -9.05 -25.56
C GLY A 103 6.24 -8.87 -24.33
N TYR A 104 6.22 -7.70 -23.67
CA TYR A 104 7.08 -7.42 -22.52
C TYR A 104 6.47 -7.98 -21.22
N ASP A 105 7.09 -9.02 -20.64
CA ASP A 105 6.50 -9.77 -19.51
C ASP A 105 6.80 -9.18 -18.12
N ARG A 106 7.79 -8.28 -18.01
CA ARG A 106 8.24 -7.76 -16.71
C ARG A 106 7.51 -6.48 -16.30
N SER A 107 6.81 -6.47 -15.17
CA SER A 107 6.49 -5.20 -14.50
C SER A 107 7.15 -5.09 -13.14
N TRP A 108 7.69 -3.91 -12.86
CA TRP A 108 8.17 -3.54 -11.54
C TRP A 108 7.10 -3.73 -10.46
N GLN A 109 5.82 -3.54 -10.80
CA GLN A 109 4.70 -3.73 -9.87
C GLN A 109 4.48 -5.21 -9.49
N LEU A 110 4.60 -6.13 -10.45
CA LEU A 110 4.54 -7.57 -10.16
C LEU A 110 5.70 -8.00 -9.27
N TRP A 111 6.92 -7.53 -9.58
CA TRP A 111 8.10 -7.80 -8.75
C TRP A 111 7.92 -7.32 -7.30
N ILE A 112 7.36 -6.13 -7.09
CA ILE A 112 7.03 -5.64 -5.74
C ILE A 112 5.99 -6.52 -5.07
N LEU A 113 4.95 -6.94 -5.79
CA LEU A 113 3.87 -7.74 -5.24
C LEU A 113 4.37 -9.13 -4.82
N GLU A 114 5.23 -9.75 -5.61
CA GLU A 114 5.92 -11.01 -5.26
C GLU A 114 6.78 -10.84 -4.01
N ARG A 115 7.55 -9.75 -3.94
CA ARG A 115 8.36 -9.43 -2.75
C ARG A 115 7.50 -9.20 -1.52
N MET A 116 6.33 -8.56 -1.66
CA MET A 116 5.37 -8.36 -0.57
C MET A 116 4.67 -9.66 -0.17
N ARG A 117 4.38 -10.57 -1.12
CA ARG A 117 3.76 -11.88 -0.85
C ARG A 117 4.62 -12.76 0.04
N ARG A 118 5.95 -12.60 -0.01
CA ARG A 118 6.91 -13.31 0.86
C ARG A 118 6.93 -12.80 2.30
N ARG A 119 6.29 -11.66 2.61
CA ARG A 119 6.25 -11.12 3.98
C ARG A 119 5.16 -11.81 4.79
N ASN A 120 5.44 -12.04 6.07
CA ASN A 120 4.46 -12.53 7.03
C ASN A 120 3.24 -11.59 7.11
N PRO A 121 2.03 -12.09 7.41
CA PRO A 121 0.80 -11.31 7.37
C PRO A 121 0.82 -10.07 8.27
N ILE A 122 1.52 -10.14 9.42
CA ILE A 122 1.71 -9.03 10.35
C ILE A 122 2.57 -7.93 9.70
N GLN A 123 3.70 -8.28 9.09
CA GLN A 123 4.56 -7.31 8.42
C GLN A 123 3.83 -6.65 7.24
N ARG A 124 3.00 -7.42 6.54
CA ARG A 124 2.13 -6.91 5.48
C ARG A 124 1.16 -5.87 6.02
N PHE A 125 0.47 -6.19 7.12
CA PHE A 125 -0.44 -5.26 7.80
C PHE A 125 0.25 -3.93 8.13
N PHE A 126 1.42 -3.95 8.77
CA PHE A 126 2.15 -2.71 9.10
C PHE A 126 2.69 -1.96 7.88
N SER A 127 3.20 -2.67 6.87
CA SER A 127 3.76 -2.05 5.67
C SER A 127 2.73 -1.53 4.67
N GLU A 128 1.47 -1.95 4.79
CA GLU A 128 0.35 -1.46 3.96
C GLU A 128 -0.36 -0.24 4.58
N GLY A 129 0.28 0.48 5.50
CA GLY A 129 -0.20 1.81 5.95
C GLY A 129 -1.05 1.82 7.23
N PHE A 130 -1.18 0.70 7.94
CA PHE A 130 -1.90 0.64 9.23
C PHE A 130 -1.20 1.29 10.40
N ILE A 131 0.12 1.50 10.28
CA ILE A 131 0.89 2.10 11.36
C ILE A 131 0.38 3.50 11.69
N VAL A 132 -0.07 4.26 10.69
CA VAL A 132 -0.51 5.64 10.86
C VAL A 132 -1.78 5.73 11.72
N PRO A 133 -2.91 5.06 11.40
CA PRO A 133 -4.08 5.08 12.27
C PRO A 133 -3.81 4.58 13.70
N ILE A 134 -2.94 3.57 13.86
CA ILE A 134 -2.56 3.06 15.19
C ILE A 134 -1.84 4.15 15.99
N LEU A 135 -0.91 4.89 15.37
CA LEU A 135 -0.19 5.98 16.02
C LEU A 135 -1.15 7.11 16.41
N PHE A 136 -2.08 7.50 15.54
CA PHE A 136 -3.09 8.53 15.87
C PHE A 136 -4.05 8.08 16.97
N ALA A 137 -4.47 6.80 16.98
CA ALA A 137 -5.26 6.23 18.06
C ALA A 137 -4.49 6.25 19.39
N ALA A 138 -3.19 5.94 19.38
CA ALA A 138 -2.33 5.99 20.55
C ALA A 138 -2.17 7.44 21.07
N ILE A 139 -2.02 8.42 20.18
CA ILE A 139 -1.99 9.84 20.54
C ILE A 139 -3.31 10.27 21.20
N ALA A 140 -4.45 9.87 20.63
CA ALA A 140 -5.77 10.17 21.18
C ALA A 140 -5.99 9.51 22.55
N LEU A 141 -5.55 8.26 22.73
CA LEU A 141 -5.59 7.58 24.02
C LEU A 141 -4.68 8.27 25.05
N GLY A 142 -3.48 8.69 24.64
CA GLY A 142 -2.56 9.45 25.49
C GLY A 142 -3.16 10.79 25.93
N ALA A 143 -3.86 11.49 25.04
CA ALA A 143 -4.58 12.73 25.36
C ALA A 143 -5.68 12.49 26.40
N LEU A 144 -6.48 11.42 26.24
CA LEU A 144 -7.52 11.03 27.19
C LEU A 144 -6.93 10.70 28.58
N ILE A 145 -5.85 9.92 28.63
CA ILE A 145 -5.18 9.54 29.88
C ILE A 145 -4.60 10.78 30.58
N TRP A 146 -3.90 11.65 29.85
CA TRP A 146 -3.28 12.84 30.42
C TRP A 146 -4.31 13.86 30.92
N ARG A 147 -5.44 13.99 30.23
CA ARG A 147 -6.52 14.88 30.67
C ARG A 147 -7.08 14.51 32.04
N GLY A 148 -7.10 13.21 32.37
CA GLY A 148 -7.59 12.69 33.64
C GLY A 148 -9.11 12.54 33.71
N VAL A 149 -9.59 11.61 34.54
CA VAL A 149 -11.02 11.24 34.67
C VAL A 149 -11.81 12.23 35.51
N GLU A 150 -11.13 13.00 36.37
CA GLU A 150 -11.72 13.88 37.39
C GLU A 150 -12.59 15.01 36.82
N TYR A 151 -12.44 15.33 35.54
CA TYR A 151 -13.10 16.48 34.90
C TYR A 151 -14.27 16.10 33.97
N LEU A 152 -14.74 14.85 34.01
CA LEU A 152 -15.61 14.31 32.98
C LEU A 152 -16.88 13.65 33.49
N ASN A 153 -17.99 14.02 32.85
CA ASN A 153 -19.16 13.17 32.80
C ASN A 153 -18.82 11.89 32.01
N VAL A 154 -19.23 10.74 32.53
CA VAL A 154 -19.10 9.40 31.91
C VAL A 154 -19.48 9.41 30.42
N ALA A 155 -20.50 10.18 30.03
CA ALA A 155 -20.93 10.30 28.63
C ALA A 155 -19.81 10.78 27.69
N TRP A 156 -18.99 11.75 28.12
CA TRP A 156 -17.88 12.28 27.30
C TRP A 156 -16.73 11.29 27.19
N ILE A 157 -16.45 10.52 28.25
CA ILE A 157 -15.42 9.47 28.21
C ILE A 157 -15.82 8.40 27.20
N ILE A 158 -17.09 7.96 27.23
CA ILE A 158 -17.60 6.97 26.27
C ILE A 158 -17.45 7.49 24.84
N LEU A 159 -17.82 8.75 24.59
CA LEU A 159 -17.71 9.35 23.27
C LEU A 159 -16.25 9.39 22.76
N GLU A 160 -15.29 9.75 23.61
CA GLU A 160 -13.87 9.76 23.23
C GLU A 160 -13.32 8.35 22.97
N VAL A 161 -13.70 7.37 23.79
CA VAL A 161 -13.34 5.97 23.57
C VAL A 161 -13.92 5.49 22.24
N VAL A 162 -15.15 5.86 21.89
CA VAL A 162 -15.74 5.58 20.59
C VAL A 162 -14.87 6.17 19.48
N PHE A 163 -14.44 7.43 19.56
CA PHE A 163 -13.55 8.01 18.54
C PHE A 163 -12.22 7.26 18.40
N VAL A 164 -11.59 6.89 19.52
CA VAL A 164 -10.34 6.09 19.51
C VAL A 164 -10.58 4.72 18.86
N VAL A 165 -11.64 4.02 19.23
CA VAL A 165 -11.96 2.71 18.65
C VAL A 165 -12.23 2.84 17.15
N PHE A 166 -13.01 3.83 16.73
CA PHE A 166 -13.32 4.06 15.31
C PHE A 166 -12.08 4.44 14.49
N SER A 167 -11.09 5.12 15.09
CA SER A 167 -9.83 5.45 14.39
C SER A 167 -9.03 4.22 13.98
N ILE A 168 -9.27 3.07 14.64
CA ILE A 168 -8.65 1.78 14.30
C ILE A 168 -9.60 0.95 13.43
N LEU A 169 -10.88 0.89 13.79
CA LEU A 169 -11.86 0.04 13.09
C LEU A 169 -12.09 0.47 11.63
N VAL A 170 -12.20 1.77 11.36
CA VAL A 170 -12.45 2.26 9.98
C VAL A 170 -11.32 1.83 9.01
N PRO A 171 -10.03 2.04 9.32
CA PRO A 171 -8.94 1.47 8.54
C PRO A 171 -9.04 -0.05 8.41
N ALA A 172 -9.27 -0.76 9.53
CA ALA A 172 -9.30 -2.23 9.56
C ALA A 172 -10.38 -2.79 8.63
N PHE A 173 -11.61 -2.28 8.71
CA PHE A 173 -12.70 -2.66 7.81
C PHE A 173 -12.39 -2.34 6.36
N THR A 174 -11.80 -1.18 6.08
CA THR A 174 -11.40 -0.81 4.71
C THR A 174 -10.39 -1.79 4.13
N TRP A 175 -9.40 -2.21 4.92
CA TRP A 175 -8.41 -3.21 4.50
C TRP A 175 -8.98 -4.61 4.33
N ILE A 176 -9.86 -5.04 5.24
CA ILE A 176 -10.56 -6.33 5.11
C ILE A 176 -11.39 -6.33 3.82
N GLY A 177 -12.13 -5.25 3.56
CA GLY A 177 -12.93 -5.10 2.34
C GLY A 177 -12.08 -5.15 1.07
N MET A 178 -10.90 -4.52 1.09
CA MET A 178 -10.00 -4.53 -0.06
C MET A 178 -9.24 -5.85 -0.24
N ARG A 179 -9.01 -6.62 0.83
CA ARG A 179 -8.43 -7.96 0.71
C ARG A 179 -9.25 -8.89 -0.17
N GLY A 180 -10.58 -8.80 -0.07
CA GLY A 180 -11.49 -9.61 -0.89
C GLY A 180 -11.50 -9.22 -2.37
N GLN A 181 -10.98 -8.03 -2.71
CA GLN A 181 -10.97 -7.53 -4.09
C GLN A 181 -9.71 -7.88 -4.85
N ILE A 182 -8.62 -8.28 -4.18
CA ILE A 182 -7.41 -8.76 -4.88
C ILE A 182 -7.81 -10.07 -5.54
N PRO A 183 -7.95 -10.13 -6.88
CA PRO A 183 -8.21 -11.40 -7.53
C PRO A 183 -7.03 -12.28 -7.12
N THR A 184 -7.29 -13.41 -6.48
CA THR A 184 -6.31 -14.47 -6.39
C THR A 184 -6.00 -14.80 -7.84
N MET A 185 -4.92 -14.23 -8.37
CA MET A 185 -4.46 -14.58 -9.72
C MET A 185 -4.31 -16.09 -9.66
N PRO A 186 -5.18 -16.87 -10.33
CA PRO A 186 -5.16 -18.32 -10.21
C PRO A 186 -3.77 -18.74 -10.67
N ASP A 187 -3.05 -19.49 -9.83
CA ASP A 187 -1.64 -19.93 -9.88
C ASP A 187 -0.98 -20.05 -11.27
N MET A 188 -0.96 -18.97 -12.05
CA MET A 188 -0.38 -18.91 -13.39
C MET A 188 1.14 -18.76 -13.35
N TRP A 189 1.69 -18.75 -12.14
CA TRP A 189 3.09 -19.02 -11.81
C TRP A 189 3.21 -20.46 -11.31
N THR A 190 2.80 -21.42 -12.14
CA THR A 190 3.24 -22.80 -11.97
C THR A 190 4.77 -22.84 -12.06
N THR A 191 5.40 -23.78 -11.36
CA THR A 191 6.86 -24.00 -11.39
C THR A 191 7.42 -24.08 -12.81
N GLU A 192 6.66 -24.61 -13.76
CA GLU A 192 7.00 -24.67 -15.19
C GLU A 192 7.19 -23.29 -15.86
N ARG A 193 6.48 -22.26 -15.40
CA ARG A 193 6.60 -20.90 -15.94
C ARG A 193 7.74 -20.14 -15.27
N LEU A 194 8.06 -20.45 -14.02
CA LEU A 194 9.27 -19.98 -13.34
C LEU A 194 10.52 -20.60 -13.98
N GLU A 195 10.49 -21.89 -14.33
CA GLU A 195 11.58 -22.57 -15.05
C GLU A 195 11.78 -21.93 -16.44
N ARG A 196 10.70 -21.70 -17.21
CA ARG A 196 10.78 -20.94 -18.48
C ARG A 196 11.30 -19.51 -18.31
N PHE A 197 10.91 -18.80 -17.25
CA PHE A 197 11.42 -17.46 -16.98
C PHE A 197 12.92 -17.45 -16.65
N LEU A 198 13.41 -18.50 -15.97
CA LEU A 198 14.84 -18.68 -15.70
C LEU A 198 15.61 -19.05 -16.98
N GLU A 199 15.05 -19.90 -17.84
CA GLU A 199 15.61 -20.21 -19.16
C GLU A 199 15.68 -18.98 -20.07
N ASP A 200 14.63 -18.14 -20.09
CA ASP A 200 14.60 -16.91 -20.86
C ASP A 200 15.64 -15.89 -20.35
N LEU A 201 15.80 -15.78 -19.02
CA LEU A 201 16.84 -14.97 -18.38
C LEU A 201 18.25 -15.45 -18.75
N GLU A 202 18.44 -16.76 -18.78
CA GLU A 202 19.69 -17.39 -19.16
C GLU A 202 19.99 -17.13 -20.64
N SER A 203 19.01 -17.28 -21.53
CA SER A 203 19.20 -16.98 -22.96
C SER A 203 19.50 -15.51 -23.24
N ALA A 204 18.90 -14.59 -22.47
CA ALA A 204 19.08 -13.15 -22.64
C ALA A 204 20.38 -12.62 -22.01
N ALA A 205 20.95 -13.31 -21.01
CA ALA A 205 22.21 -12.93 -20.36
C ALA A 205 23.47 -13.39 -21.13
N VAL A 206 23.31 -14.33 -22.07
CA VAL A 206 24.42 -14.97 -22.81
C VAL A 206 25.21 -14.06 -23.78
N PRO A 207 24.72 -12.93 -24.35
CA PRO A 207 25.55 -12.18 -25.31
C PRO A 207 26.71 -11.38 -24.69
N HIS A 208 26.76 -11.19 -23.36
CA HIS A 208 27.67 -10.23 -22.72
C HIS A 208 28.44 -10.75 -21.50
N ALA A 209 28.38 -12.05 -21.19
CA ALA A 209 29.15 -12.60 -20.08
C ALA A 209 30.64 -12.71 -20.46
N GLU A 210 31.51 -12.00 -19.73
CA GLU A 210 32.96 -12.17 -19.86
C GLU A 210 33.35 -13.62 -19.48
N PRO A 211 34.26 -14.26 -20.23
CA PRO A 211 34.66 -15.64 -19.96
C PRO A 211 35.39 -15.73 -18.61
N GLY A 212 34.69 -16.19 -17.56
CA GLY A 212 35.28 -16.46 -16.26
C GLY A 212 34.39 -16.18 -15.04
N GLU A 213 33.29 -15.43 -15.18
CA GLU A 213 32.35 -15.24 -14.08
C GLU A 213 31.35 -16.40 -13.99
N PRO A 214 31.10 -16.97 -12.78
CA PRO A 214 30.05 -17.96 -12.61
C PRO A 214 28.72 -17.34 -12.99
N LEU A 215 28.05 -17.94 -13.98
CA LEU A 215 26.78 -17.44 -14.50
C LEU A 215 25.79 -17.29 -13.34
N LEU A 216 25.07 -16.17 -13.29
CA LEU A 216 24.01 -15.91 -12.32
C LEU A 216 23.01 -17.10 -12.25
N ALA A 217 22.86 -17.80 -13.37
CA ALA A 217 22.09 -19.04 -13.51
C ALA A 217 22.60 -20.18 -12.61
N ASP A 218 23.91 -20.39 -12.47
CA ASP A 218 24.48 -21.47 -11.66
C ASP A 218 24.28 -21.22 -10.17
N ALA A 219 24.44 -19.96 -9.73
CA ALA A 219 24.17 -19.56 -8.35
C ALA A 219 22.67 -19.72 -7.99
N VAL A 220 21.77 -19.38 -8.93
CA VAL A 220 20.33 -19.53 -8.74
C VAL A 220 19.91 -21.01 -8.76
N ARG A 221 20.49 -21.83 -9.65
CA ARG A 221 20.25 -23.29 -9.68
C ARG A 221 20.73 -23.97 -8.40
N ALA A 222 21.89 -23.58 -7.87
CA ALA A 222 22.41 -24.10 -6.61
C ALA A 222 21.51 -23.77 -5.41
N GLU A 223 20.99 -22.54 -5.33
CA GLU A 223 20.06 -22.13 -4.27
C GLU A 223 18.68 -22.82 -4.40
N LEU A 224 18.19 -23.03 -5.62
CA LEU A 224 16.95 -23.77 -5.86
C LEU A 224 17.08 -25.26 -5.52
N ALA A 225 18.21 -25.89 -5.87
CA ALA A 225 18.52 -27.27 -5.50
C ALA A 225 18.59 -27.43 -3.97
N ARG A 226 19.24 -26.48 -3.28
CA ARG A 226 19.28 -26.45 -1.81
C ARG A 226 17.87 -26.36 -1.21
N ARG A 227 17.03 -25.46 -1.71
CA ARG A 227 15.65 -25.30 -1.21
C ARG A 227 14.75 -26.52 -1.47
N ARG A 228 14.92 -27.22 -2.61
CA ARG A 228 14.22 -28.50 -2.87
C ARG A 228 14.63 -29.59 -1.89
N SER A 229 15.90 -29.61 -1.44
CA SER A 229 16.37 -30.59 -0.45
C SER A 229 15.93 -30.27 1.00
N GLU A 230 15.52 -29.04 1.28
CA GLU A 230 15.11 -28.58 2.62
C GLU A 230 13.59 -28.67 2.88
N GLN A 231 12.78 -29.02 1.87
CA GLN A 231 11.34 -29.26 2.03
C GLN A 231 11.08 -30.78 2.19
N PRO A 232 10.66 -31.25 3.38
CA PRO A 232 10.29 -32.65 3.63
C PRO A 232 8.96 -33.05 2.99
#